data_AF-A0A2C9LKV5-F1
#
_entry.id   AF-A0A2C9LKV5-F1
#
_cell.length_a   1.000
_cell.length_b   1.000
_cell.length_c   1.000
_cell.angle_alpha   90.00
_cell.angle_beta   90.00
_cell.angle_gamma   90.00
#
_symmetry.space_group_name_H-M   'P 1'
#
loop_
_entity.id
_entity.type
_entity.pdbx_description
1 polymer ?
#
loop_
_entity_poly.entity_id
_entity_poly.type
_entity_poly.pdbx_seq_one_letter_code
_entity_poly.pdbx_strand_id
1 'polypeptide(L)'
;MIRRITDDDKMSEFTEDMHDSEDMHDSTDLKVTHEMEVCELGEAGIPMQYEKCKKYPGHTQFIPVENFNMHHLPEPYRTSVVYDCINYLALMTVRIDANFVSQSRPDNYLFSDRRGRRSKRYGTGRIDQLMWHKGDDKTTCSCLNCKQSDSPSKHWMEVFVMTAKHVVYDDEEAKNTFCKLFYYNERSAEIVLSGISVDYEDKEKDRCLFKCATCDPDLMKRLDTSMKQFEILWKKAYNKYKSLDVKRKLICIVSHPHGHFKMVSIGHALKTVKKGKVWFQFVYSTPTCPGSSGAATFVVGHTENFFYQHIHSHSNNNLNYSGLAW
;
A
#
# COMPACT_ATOMS: atom_id res chain seq x y z
N MET A 1 -22.20 -0.11 -11.14
CA MET A 1 -22.39 -1.47 -10.59
C MET A 1 -21.11 -2.24 -10.85
N ILE A 2 -20.14 -2.17 -9.94
CA ILE A 2 -18.87 -2.88 -10.06
C ILE A 2 -19.11 -4.25 -9.41
N ARG A 3 -19.14 -5.31 -10.20
CA ARG A 3 -19.24 -6.68 -9.69
C ARG A 3 -18.01 -6.96 -8.84
N ARG A 4 -18.22 -7.43 -7.60
CA ARG A 4 -17.20 -8.19 -6.85
C ARG A 4 -16.90 -9.43 -7.69
N ILE A 5 -15.70 -9.48 -8.27
CA ILE A 5 -15.14 -10.71 -8.81
C ILE A 5 -14.49 -11.37 -7.60
N THR A 6 -15.10 -12.44 -7.10
CA THR A 6 -14.52 -13.28 -6.06
C THR A 6 -13.38 -14.11 -6.67
N ASP A 7 -12.41 -14.51 -5.84
CA ASP A 7 -11.20 -15.22 -6.29
C ASP A 7 -11.48 -16.50 -7.10
N ASP A 8 -12.70 -17.05 -7.02
CA ASP A 8 -13.15 -18.22 -7.77
C ASP A 8 -13.45 -17.96 -9.27
N ASP A 9 -13.71 -16.71 -9.68
CA ASP A 9 -14.28 -16.40 -11.01
C ASP A 9 -13.23 -16.35 -12.15
N LYS A 10 -11.94 -16.61 -11.90
CA LYS A 10 -10.87 -16.51 -12.93
C LYS A 10 -9.89 -17.69 -12.99
N MET A 11 -10.29 -18.88 -12.53
CA MET A 11 -9.42 -20.07 -12.57
C MET A 11 -9.15 -20.67 -13.96
N SER A 12 -9.71 -20.15 -15.06
CA SER A 12 -9.42 -20.62 -16.41
C SER A 12 -8.77 -19.51 -17.24
N GLU A 13 -7.63 -19.81 -17.85
CA GLU A 13 -6.87 -18.98 -18.81
C GLU A 13 -5.72 -18.12 -18.24
N PHE A 14 -4.74 -18.74 -17.56
CA PHE A 14 -3.37 -18.22 -17.56
C PHE A 14 -2.38 -19.40 -17.52
N THR A 15 -2.07 -19.95 -18.69
CA THR A 15 -0.92 -20.83 -18.91
C THR A 15 -0.30 -20.45 -20.23
N GLU A 16 0.88 -19.83 -20.22
CA GLU A 16 1.96 -20.06 -21.20
C GLU A 16 3.25 -19.32 -20.78
N ASP A 17 4.30 -20.13 -20.63
CA ASP A 17 5.74 -19.87 -20.74
C ASP A 17 6.40 -18.70 -19.99
N MET A 18 6.77 -18.97 -18.74
CA MET A 18 7.91 -18.31 -18.08
C MET A 18 8.94 -19.38 -17.68
N HIS A 19 10.07 -19.40 -18.39
CA HIS A 19 11.20 -20.29 -18.17
C HIS A 19 11.66 -20.29 -16.70
N ASP A 20 11.75 -21.50 -16.16
CA ASP A 20 12.13 -21.78 -14.79
C ASP A 20 13.62 -21.49 -14.53
N SER A 21 13.89 -20.85 -13.41
CA SER A 21 15.20 -20.93 -12.74
C SER A 21 14.93 -21.48 -11.33
N GLU A 22 15.13 -22.79 -11.19
CA GLU A 22 15.15 -23.47 -9.91
C GLU A 22 16.53 -23.27 -9.28
N ASP A 23 16.65 -22.29 -8.37
CA ASP A 23 17.73 -22.26 -7.40
C ASP A 23 17.12 -22.16 -6.00
N MET A 24 16.82 -23.32 -5.43
CA MET A 24 16.37 -23.48 -4.05
C MET A 24 17.60 -23.68 -3.16
N HIS A 25 18.25 -22.58 -2.78
CA HIS A 25 19.16 -22.59 -1.65
C HIS A 25 18.40 -22.30 -0.36
N ASP A 26 18.29 -23.33 0.46
CA ASP A 26 17.98 -23.28 1.88
C ASP A 26 19.01 -22.39 2.59
N SER A 27 18.57 -21.26 3.16
CA SER A 27 19.42 -20.37 3.94
C SER A 27 18.90 -20.27 5.37
N THR A 28 19.53 -21.04 6.23
CA THR A 28 19.52 -20.92 7.68
C THR A 28 19.98 -19.51 8.10
N ASP A 29 19.29 -18.93 9.12
CA ASP A 29 19.64 -17.71 9.87
C ASP A 29 19.72 -16.35 9.17
N LEU A 30 18.66 -15.95 8.44
CA LEU A 30 18.52 -14.57 7.94
C LEU A 30 17.36 -13.82 8.60
N LYS A 31 17.64 -12.63 9.16
CA LYS A 31 16.66 -11.79 9.87
C LYS A 31 15.75 -11.07 8.89
N VAL A 32 14.59 -11.66 8.59
CA VAL A 32 13.49 -11.00 7.88
C VAL A 32 13.01 -9.79 8.69
N THR A 33 12.95 -8.62 8.07
CA THR A 33 12.47 -7.39 8.70
C THR A 33 11.19 -6.91 8.04
N HIS A 34 10.10 -6.91 8.80
CA HIS A 34 8.86 -6.24 8.43
C HIS A 34 9.03 -4.75 8.69
N GLU A 35 8.94 -3.94 7.64
CA GLU A 35 9.31 -2.52 7.65
C GLU A 35 8.15 -1.65 8.14
N MET A 36 7.64 -1.95 9.33
CA MET A 36 6.73 -1.06 10.07
C MET A 36 7.55 -0.20 11.04
N GLU A 37 7.28 1.10 11.08
CA GLU A 37 7.98 2.01 11.99
C GLU A 37 7.29 1.98 13.36
N VAL A 38 8.06 1.92 14.45
CA VAL A 38 7.54 2.02 15.81
C VAL A 38 8.05 3.33 16.41
N CYS A 39 7.14 4.23 16.79
CA CYS A 39 7.52 5.52 17.32
C CYS A 39 6.84 5.79 18.67
N GLU A 40 7.58 5.58 19.75
CA GLU A 40 7.08 5.76 21.12
C GLU A 40 6.78 7.23 21.44
N LEU A 41 7.53 8.15 20.84
CA LEU A 41 7.31 9.60 20.94
C LEU A 41 6.20 10.11 19.99
N GLY A 42 5.58 9.23 19.19
CA GLY A 42 4.60 9.60 18.17
C GLY A 42 5.16 10.55 17.11
N GLU A 43 4.34 11.50 16.64
CA GLU A 43 4.69 12.42 15.54
C GLU A 43 5.99 13.19 15.81
N ALA A 44 6.22 13.61 17.06
CA ALA A 44 7.42 14.35 17.46
C ALA A 44 8.71 13.53 17.31
N GLY A 45 8.63 12.20 17.31
CA GLY A 45 9.79 11.32 17.11
C GLY A 45 10.11 11.01 15.65
N ILE A 46 9.21 11.34 14.71
CA ILE A 46 9.36 10.99 13.29
C ILE A 46 10.62 11.62 12.67
N PRO A 47 10.90 12.93 12.84
CA PRO A 47 12.11 13.53 12.28
C PRO A 47 13.39 12.83 12.79
N MET A 48 13.42 12.49 14.07
CA MET A 48 14.56 11.81 14.69
C MET A 48 14.76 10.39 14.12
N GLN A 49 13.68 9.62 13.91
CA GLN A 49 13.79 8.28 13.31
C GLN A 49 14.26 8.36 11.86
N TYR A 50 13.76 9.35 11.12
CA TYR A 50 14.19 9.62 9.76
C TYR A 50 15.68 9.97 9.71
N GLU A 51 16.16 10.94 10.49
CA GLU A 51 17.57 11.33 10.52
C GLU A 51 18.51 10.19 10.94
N LYS A 52 18.08 9.31 11.86
CA LYS A 52 18.88 8.19 12.37
C LYS A 52 18.82 6.93 11.51
N CYS A 53 18.19 6.97 10.34
CA CYS A 53 18.05 5.81 9.48
C CYS A 53 19.41 5.27 9.03
N LYS A 54 19.67 3.99 9.35
CA LYS A 54 20.90 3.29 8.95
C LYS A 54 20.79 2.59 7.60
N LYS A 55 19.57 2.28 7.15
CA LYS A 55 19.33 1.53 5.89
C LYS A 55 19.63 2.40 4.67
N TYR A 56 19.17 3.65 4.70
CA TYR A 56 19.43 4.65 3.65
C TYR A 56 19.78 6.01 4.29
N PRO A 57 21.03 6.19 4.74
CA PRO A 57 21.46 7.44 5.37
C PRO A 57 21.19 8.66 4.48
N GLY A 58 20.49 9.66 5.03
CA GLY A 58 20.11 10.89 4.32
C GLY A 58 19.04 10.72 3.23
N HIS A 59 18.54 9.50 3.01
CA HIS A 59 17.44 9.18 2.10
C HIS A 59 17.56 9.80 0.69
N THR A 60 18.77 9.90 0.15
CA THR A 60 19.04 10.54 -1.15
C THR A 60 18.38 9.84 -2.35
N GLN A 61 17.96 8.58 -2.18
CA GLN A 61 17.25 7.80 -3.19
C GLN A 61 15.72 7.89 -3.06
N PHE A 62 15.22 8.68 -2.10
CA PHE A 62 13.81 8.96 -1.91
C PHE A 62 13.52 10.37 -2.42
N ILE A 63 12.58 10.47 -3.34
CA ILE A 63 12.20 11.74 -3.97
C ILE A 63 10.93 12.22 -3.26
N PRO A 64 10.92 13.39 -2.59
CA PRO A 64 9.69 13.99 -2.11
C PRO A 64 8.68 14.08 -3.25
N VAL A 65 7.43 13.68 -3.01
CA VAL A 65 6.45 13.61 -4.11
C VAL A 65 6.25 14.94 -4.83
N GLU A 66 6.38 16.08 -4.12
CA GLU A 66 6.29 17.42 -4.71
C GLU A 66 7.45 17.76 -5.66
N ASN A 67 8.58 17.08 -5.49
CA ASN A 67 9.76 17.24 -6.33
C ASN A 67 9.81 16.21 -7.45
N PHE A 68 8.96 15.17 -7.41
CA PHE A 68 8.93 14.13 -8.43
C PHE A 68 8.53 14.72 -9.80
N ASN A 69 9.28 14.36 -10.83
CA ASN A 69 9.13 14.87 -12.19
C ASN A 69 9.62 13.83 -13.20
N MET A 70 9.33 14.04 -14.48
CA MET A 70 9.66 13.11 -15.56
C MET A 70 11.14 12.68 -15.62
N HIS A 71 12.08 13.57 -15.28
CA HIS A 71 13.52 13.27 -15.39
C HIS A 71 14.01 12.25 -14.37
N HIS A 72 13.28 12.07 -13.27
CA HIS A 72 13.53 11.03 -12.29
C HIS A 72 13.23 9.62 -12.82
N LEU A 73 12.44 9.49 -13.89
CA LEU A 73 12.18 8.19 -14.51
C LEU A 73 13.37 7.77 -15.39
N PRO A 74 13.69 6.47 -15.47
CA PRO A 74 14.63 5.96 -16.46
C PRO A 74 14.13 6.22 -17.89
N GLU A 75 15.05 6.48 -18.81
CA GLU A 75 14.72 6.92 -20.18
C GLU A 75 13.63 6.09 -20.90
N PRO A 76 13.65 4.74 -20.87
CA PRO A 76 12.59 3.94 -21.52
C PRO A 76 11.18 4.16 -20.95
N TYR A 77 11.09 4.68 -19.73
CA TYR A 77 9.88 4.92 -18.97
C TYR A 77 9.49 6.41 -18.87
N ARG A 78 10.31 7.34 -19.42
CA ARG A 78 10.06 8.80 -19.44
C ARG A 78 8.91 9.16 -20.38
N THR A 79 7.70 8.81 -19.98
CA THR A 79 6.46 9.11 -20.71
C THR A 79 5.42 9.69 -19.78
N SER A 80 4.56 10.58 -20.30
CA SER A 80 3.41 11.12 -19.57
C SER A 80 2.58 10.02 -18.93
N VAL A 81 2.33 8.91 -19.63
CA VAL A 81 1.56 7.79 -19.10
C VAL A 81 2.13 7.24 -17.79
N VAL A 82 3.44 6.99 -17.71
CA VAL A 82 4.06 6.42 -16.50
C VAL A 82 4.16 7.47 -15.40
N TYR A 83 4.58 8.68 -15.76
CA TYR A 83 4.69 9.81 -14.83
C TYR A 83 3.35 10.14 -14.17
N ASP A 84 2.29 10.31 -14.97
CA ASP A 84 0.95 10.61 -14.47
C ASP A 84 0.40 9.44 -13.65
N CYS A 85 0.65 8.19 -14.07
CA CYS A 85 0.27 7.01 -13.30
C CYS A 85 0.88 7.03 -11.89
N ILE A 86 2.17 7.36 -11.76
CA ILE A 86 2.84 7.49 -10.45
C ILE A 86 2.26 8.64 -9.62
N ASN A 87 1.94 9.78 -10.25
CA ASN A 87 1.30 10.90 -9.55
C ASN A 87 -0.08 10.51 -9.00
N TYR A 88 -0.90 9.81 -9.78
CA TYR A 88 -2.20 9.33 -9.29
C TYR A 88 -2.06 8.21 -8.26
N LEU A 89 -1.03 7.35 -8.37
CA LEU A 89 -0.69 6.39 -7.31
C LEU A 89 -0.36 7.14 -6.01
N ALA A 90 0.36 8.25 -6.09
CA ALA A 90 0.66 9.07 -4.92
C ALA A 90 -0.57 9.73 -4.31
N LEU A 91 -1.57 10.13 -5.11
CA LEU A 91 -2.85 10.63 -4.60
C LEU A 91 -3.62 9.57 -3.81
N MET A 92 -3.53 8.31 -4.22
CA MET A 92 -4.20 7.18 -3.55
C MET A 92 -3.37 6.56 -2.42
N THR A 93 -2.09 6.91 -2.30
CA THR A 93 -1.22 6.43 -1.22
C THR A 93 -1.53 7.18 0.07
N VAL A 94 -1.70 6.43 1.15
CA VAL A 94 -2.00 6.95 2.48
C VAL A 94 -0.93 6.55 3.49
N ARG A 95 -0.67 7.41 4.46
CA ARG A 95 0.06 7.02 5.67
C ARG A 95 -0.92 6.31 6.60
N ILE A 96 -0.52 5.17 7.14
CA ILE A 96 -1.29 4.44 8.14
C ILE A 96 -0.69 4.68 9.50
N ASP A 97 -1.52 5.16 10.43
CA ASP A 97 -1.19 5.41 11.82
C ASP A 97 -1.93 4.37 12.67
N ALA A 98 -1.30 3.22 12.92
CA ALA A 98 -1.86 2.14 13.74
C ALA A 98 -1.50 2.37 15.21
N ASN A 99 -2.50 2.56 16.08
CA ASN A 99 -2.25 2.98 17.47
C ASN A 99 -2.47 1.89 18.52
N PHE A 100 -2.85 0.69 18.09
CA PHE A 100 -3.18 -0.42 18.98
C PHE A 100 -2.66 -1.72 18.41
N VAL A 101 -2.34 -2.67 19.28
CA VAL A 101 -1.93 -4.03 18.91
C VAL A 101 -2.99 -5.00 19.41
N SER A 102 -3.64 -5.71 18.47
CA SER A 102 -4.74 -6.62 18.78
C SER A 102 -4.35 -7.70 19.77
N GLN A 103 -5.27 -8.07 20.65
CA GLN A 103 -5.12 -9.24 21.54
C GLN A 103 -5.04 -10.55 20.77
N SER A 104 -5.59 -10.58 19.55
CA SER A 104 -5.70 -11.77 18.71
C SER A 104 -4.46 -12.02 17.84
N ARG A 105 -3.42 -11.18 17.92
CA ARG A 105 -2.15 -11.44 17.20
C ARG A 105 -1.56 -12.79 17.66
N PRO A 106 -1.21 -13.74 16.78
CA PRO A 106 -0.72 -15.06 17.18
C PRO A 106 0.62 -15.00 17.93
N ASP A 107 0.98 -16.05 18.67
CA ASP A 107 2.33 -16.18 19.21
C ASP A 107 3.36 -16.23 18.07
N ASN A 108 4.56 -15.72 18.32
CA ASN A 108 5.63 -15.61 17.33
C ASN A 108 5.27 -14.76 16.09
N TYR A 109 4.19 -13.97 16.16
CA TYR A 109 3.87 -12.97 15.15
C TYR A 109 4.41 -11.60 15.54
N LEU A 110 4.57 -10.71 14.56
CA LEU A 110 5.07 -9.36 14.78
C LEU A 110 4.21 -8.62 15.82
N PHE A 111 4.86 -8.04 16.83
CA PHE A 111 4.25 -7.34 17.97
C PHE A 111 3.38 -8.19 18.90
N SER A 112 3.52 -9.53 18.87
CA SER A 112 2.81 -10.42 19.80
C SER A 112 3.13 -10.13 21.29
N ASP A 113 4.32 -9.61 21.58
CA ASP A 113 4.74 -9.15 22.91
C ASP A 113 4.02 -7.89 23.39
N ARG A 114 3.32 -7.18 22.49
CA ARG A 114 2.63 -5.91 22.74
C ARG A 114 1.10 -5.99 22.68
N ARG A 115 0.52 -7.20 22.59
CA ARG A 115 -0.94 -7.42 22.57
C ARG A 115 -1.67 -6.61 23.63
N GLY A 116 -2.80 -6.04 23.25
CA GLY A 116 -3.66 -5.25 24.15
C GLY A 116 -3.13 -3.87 24.49
N ARG A 117 -1.96 -3.48 23.98
CA ARG A 117 -1.33 -2.20 24.32
C ARG A 117 -1.52 -1.19 23.21
N ARG A 118 -1.63 0.07 23.62
CA ARG A 118 -1.43 1.19 22.70
C ARG A 118 0.04 1.25 22.30
N SER A 119 0.31 1.21 21.00
CA SER A 119 1.65 1.32 20.44
C SER A 119 1.52 2.06 19.12
N LYS A 120 2.08 3.27 19.05
CA LYS A 120 2.10 4.07 17.83
C LYS A 120 3.04 3.44 16.82
N ARG A 121 2.48 3.06 15.68
CA ARG A 121 3.20 2.42 14.59
C ARG A 121 2.77 3.04 13.27
N TYR A 122 3.71 3.18 12.35
CA TYR A 122 3.45 3.74 11.03
C TYR A 122 3.69 2.71 9.93
N GLY A 123 2.81 2.74 8.94
CA GLY A 123 2.93 1.98 7.71
C GLY A 123 2.39 2.79 6.53
N THR A 124 2.28 2.14 5.39
CA THR A 124 1.72 2.71 4.17
C THR A 124 0.54 1.86 3.70
N GLY A 125 -0.45 2.49 3.07
CA GLY A 125 -1.49 1.79 2.33
C GLY A 125 -1.80 2.49 1.00
N ARG A 126 -2.64 1.84 0.20
CA ARG A 126 -3.20 2.40 -1.03
C ARG A 126 -4.72 2.28 -1.00
N ILE A 127 -5.41 3.36 -1.37
CA ILE A 127 -6.84 3.30 -1.66
C ILE A 127 -7.05 2.38 -2.87
N ASP A 128 -7.74 1.27 -2.63
CA ASP A 128 -7.91 0.17 -3.58
C ASP A 128 -9.27 0.24 -4.28
N GLN A 129 -10.33 0.50 -3.50
CA GLN A 129 -11.71 0.55 -3.97
C GLN A 129 -12.49 1.67 -3.29
N LEU A 130 -13.51 2.17 -3.99
CA LEU A 130 -14.45 3.18 -3.52
C LEU A 130 -15.88 2.70 -3.73
N MET A 131 -16.72 2.79 -2.70
CA MET A 131 -18.15 2.43 -2.80
C MET A 131 -19.02 3.61 -2.40
N TRP A 132 -19.86 4.06 -3.33
CA TRP A 132 -20.80 5.16 -3.13
C TRP A 132 -22.10 4.66 -2.51
N HIS A 133 -22.57 5.36 -1.48
CA HIS A 133 -23.86 5.14 -0.84
C HIS A 133 -24.74 6.37 -1.08
N LYS A 134 -25.92 6.15 -1.70
CA LYS A 134 -26.82 7.21 -2.17
C LYS A 134 -28.22 7.06 -1.57
N GLY A 135 -28.30 7.09 -0.24
CA GLY A 135 -29.48 7.54 0.51
C GLY A 135 -30.73 6.68 0.43
N ASP A 136 -30.63 5.42 0.03
CA ASP A 136 -31.69 4.41 0.16
C ASP A 136 -31.84 3.96 1.63
N ASP A 137 -32.26 4.91 2.47
CA ASP A 137 -32.83 4.92 3.84
C ASP A 137 -32.34 3.92 4.92
N LYS A 138 -31.48 2.96 4.62
CA LYS A 138 -31.06 1.91 5.55
C LYS A 138 -29.63 2.07 6.05
N THR A 139 -28.83 2.96 5.45
CA THR A 139 -27.43 3.17 5.83
C THR A 139 -27.08 4.64 5.90
N THR A 140 -26.37 5.01 6.97
CA THR A 140 -25.83 6.35 7.19
C THR A 140 -24.31 6.27 7.25
N CYS A 141 -23.65 7.40 7.02
CA CYS A 141 -22.20 7.45 6.99
C CYS A 141 -21.58 7.00 8.31
N SER A 142 -20.61 6.09 8.23
CA SER A 142 -19.88 5.54 9.37
C SER A 142 -18.57 6.28 9.67
N CYS A 143 -18.34 7.45 9.03
CA CYS A 143 -17.18 8.29 9.34
C CYS A 143 -17.27 8.84 10.77
N LEU A 144 -16.13 9.28 11.32
CA LEU A 144 -16.05 9.75 12.70
C LEU A 144 -17.03 10.90 13.00
N ASN A 145 -17.14 11.87 12.09
CA ASN A 145 -18.03 13.03 12.25
C ASN A 145 -19.50 12.61 12.25
N CYS A 146 -19.90 11.70 11.36
CA CYS A 146 -21.29 11.24 11.29
C CYS A 146 -21.66 10.31 12.45
N LYS A 147 -20.72 9.49 12.95
CA LYS A 147 -20.95 8.65 14.15
C LYS A 147 -21.29 9.48 15.40
N GLN A 148 -20.85 10.73 15.45
CA GLN A 148 -21.07 11.65 16.56
C GLN A 148 -22.19 12.66 16.29
N SER A 149 -22.81 12.62 15.10
CA SER A 149 -23.82 13.59 14.67
C SER A 149 -25.23 13.02 14.82
N ASP A 150 -26.18 13.85 15.25
CA ASP A 150 -27.61 13.53 15.25
C ASP A 150 -28.22 13.50 13.83
N SER A 151 -27.50 14.04 12.85
CA SER A 151 -27.90 14.11 11.44
C SER A 151 -26.82 13.51 10.53
N PRO A 152 -26.54 12.19 10.66
CA PRO A 152 -25.48 11.56 9.87
C PRO A 152 -25.83 11.58 8.38
N SER A 153 -24.82 11.80 7.53
CA SER A 153 -25.03 11.93 6.09
C SER A 153 -25.58 10.63 5.49
N LYS A 154 -26.60 10.75 4.65
CA LYS A 154 -27.11 9.69 3.77
C LYS A 154 -26.34 9.56 2.46
N HIS A 155 -25.50 10.55 2.15
CA HIS A 155 -24.64 10.54 0.98
C HIS A 155 -23.18 10.46 1.42
N TRP A 156 -22.55 9.32 1.14
CA TRP A 156 -21.22 9.04 1.64
C TRP A 156 -20.50 7.99 0.79
N MET A 157 -19.23 7.78 1.10
CA MET A 157 -18.36 6.84 0.40
C MET A 157 -17.58 5.99 1.38
N GLU A 158 -17.61 4.67 1.20
CA GLU A 158 -16.64 3.76 1.80
C GLU A 158 -15.35 3.82 0.99
N VAL A 159 -14.23 3.90 1.71
CA VAL A 159 -12.88 3.94 1.17
C VAL A 159 -12.16 2.70 1.63
N PHE A 160 -11.83 1.81 0.71
CA PHE A 160 -11.13 0.57 1.02
C PHE A 160 -9.63 0.79 0.84
N VAL A 161 -8.85 0.51 1.88
CA VAL A 161 -7.40 0.70 1.90
C VAL A 161 -6.72 -0.65 1.98
N MET A 162 -5.93 -0.97 0.96
CA MET A 162 -5.05 -2.13 0.93
C MET A 162 -3.73 -1.78 1.64
N THR A 163 -3.29 -2.66 2.53
CA THR A 163 -2.00 -2.61 3.23
C THR A 163 -1.53 -4.02 3.56
N ALA A 164 -0.43 -4.13 4.29
CA ALA A 164 0.07 -5.41 4.76
C ALA A 164 -0.67 -5.88 6.03
N LYS A 165 -0.90 -7.20 6.15
CA LYS A 165 -1.57 -7.81 7.32
C LYS A 165 -0.80 -7.57 8.61
N HIS A 166 0.53 -7.50 8.56
CA HIS A 166 1.30 -7.15 9.75
C HIS A 166 1.16 -5.67 10.17
N VAL A 167 0.74 -4.77 9.28
CA VAL A 167 0.49 -3.34 9.55
C VAL A 167 -0.85 -3.18 10.28
N VAL A 168 -1.94 -3.65 9.68
CA VAL A 168 -3.28 -3.72 10.30
C VAL A 168 -3.68 -5.20 10.37
N TYR A 169 -3.75 -5.72 11.59
CA TYR A 169 -3.99 -7.15 11.77
C TYR A 169 -5.46 -7.53 11.63
N ASP A 170 -6.38 -6.88 12.32
CA ASP A 170 -7.80 -7.29 12.35
C ASP A 170 -8.72 -6.09 12.58
N ASP A 171 -10.01 -6.35 12.82
CA ASP A 171 -11.01 -5.34 13.16
C ASP A 171 -10.65 -4.47 14.37
N GLU A 172 -9.99 -5.05 15.38
CA GLU A 172 -9.60 -4.33 16.60
C GLU A 172 -8.52 -3.29 16.26
N GLU A 173 -7.53 -3.67 15.45
CA GLU A 173 -6.52 -2.72 14.96
C GLU A 173 -7.11 -1.72 13.96
N ALA A 174 -7.98 -2.15 13.04
CA ALA A 174 -8.60 -1.28 12.05
C ALA A 174 -9.37 -0.13 12.72
N LYS A 175 -10.16 -0.40 13.76
CA LYS A 175 -10.91 0.61 14.53
C LYS A 175 -10.01 1.62 15.26
N ASN A 176 -8.76 1.25 15.51
CA ASN A 176 -7.76 2.09 16.18
C ASN A 176 -6.71 2.66 15.20
N THR A 177 -6.99 2.58 13.90
CA THR A 177 -6.11 3.04 12.83
C THR A 177 -6.65 4.29 12.17
N PHE A 178 -5.75 5.19 11.78
CA PHE A 178 -6.06 6.36 10.98
C PHE A 178 -5.28 6.35 9.67
N CYS A 179 -5.91 6.81 8.60
CA CYS A 179 -5.28 7.02 7.30
C CYS A 179 -5.12 8.51 7.07
N LYS A 180 -3.87 9.00 6.99
CA LYS A 180 -3.59 10.38 6.59
C LYS A 180 -3.42 10.44 5.07
N LEU A 181 -4.28 11.22 4.43
CA LEU A 181 -4.27 11.45 2.98
C LEU A 181 -3.44 12.70 2.68
N PHE A 182 -2.86 12.74 1.48
CA PHE A 182 -2.17 13.93 0.94
C PHE A 182 -1.08 14.54 1.85
N TYR A 183 -0.44 13.72 2.70
CA TYR A 183 0.61 14.16 3.62
C TYR A 183 1.97 14.29 2.91
N TYR A 184 2.22 15.45 2.29
CA TYR A 184 3.38 15.70 1.43
C TYR A 184 4.50 16.48 2.11
N ASN A 185 4.16 17.34 3.06
CA ASN A 185 5.07 18.20 3.82
C ASN A 185 4.36 18.71 5.10
N GLU A 186 5.07 19.50 5.90
CA GLU A 186 4.55 20.09 7.15
C GLU A 186 3.34 21.01 6.96
N ARG A 187 3.17 21.59 5.78
CA ARG A 187 2.09 22.53 5.44
C ARG A 187 0.87 21.85 4.82
N SER A 188 0.94 20.53 4.62
CA SER A 188 -0.15 19.77 4.02
C SER A 188 -1.39 19.83 4.89
N ALA A 189 -2.55 20.08 4.28
CA ALA A 189 -3.82 20.02 4.99
C ALA A 189 -4.04 18.63 5.58
N GLU A 190 -4.42 18.58 6.85
CA GLU A 190 -4.68 17.32 7.54
C GLU A 190 -6.04 16.74 7.09
N ILE A 191 -6.00 15.74 6.20
CA ILE A 191 -7.17 14.97 5.79
C ILE A 191 -7.01 13.56 6.34
N VAL A 192 -7.84 13.21 7.32
CA VAL A 192 -7.72 11.96 8.08
C VAL A 192 -9.00 11.15 7.97
N LEU A 193 -8.87 9.87 7.61
CA LEU A 193 -9.95 8.91 7.66
C LEU A 193 -9.71 7.92 8.80
N SER A 194 -10.74 7.65 9.60
CA SER A 194 -10.67 6.64 10.67
C SER A 194 -11.08 5.27 10.12
N GLY A 195 -10.33 4.23 10.48
CA GLY A 195 -10.64 2.85 10.13
C GLY A 195 -11.88 2.33 10.86
N ILE A 196 -12.58 1.39 10.23
CA ILE A 196 -13.89 0.89 10.67
C ILE A 196 -13.84 -0.61 10.95
N SER A 197 -13.42 -1.38 9.96
CA SER A 197 -13.32 -2.84 10.02
C SER A 197 -12.44 -3.33 8.87
N VAL A 198 -12.01 -4.58 8.96
CA VAL A 198 -11.41 -5.32 7.85
C VAL A 198 -12.54 -5.83 6.93
N ASP A 199 -12.32 -5.78 5.62
CA ASP A 199 -13.19 -6.40 4.60
C ASP A 199 -12.61 -7.73 4.11
N TYR A 200 -11.29 -7.79 3.95
CA TYR A 200 -10.54 -8.96 3.50
C TYR A 200 -9.17 -8.99 4.14
N GLU A 201 -8.70 -10.18 4.49
CA GLU A 201 -7.38 -10.39 5.04
C GLU A 201 -6.83 -11.76 4.64
N ASP A 202 -5.52 -11.81 4.43
CA ASP A 202 -4.80 -13.04 4.12
C ASP A 202 -3.42 -12.99 4.77
N LYS A 203 -3.20 -13.88 5.75
CA LYS A 203 -1.95 -13.93 6.51
C LYS A 203 -0.79 -14.46 5.67
N GLU A 204 -1.03 -15.40 4.76
CA GLU A 204 0.02 -16.00 3.92
C GLU A 204 0.49 -15.02 2.86
N LYS A 205 -0.43 -14.24 2.29
CA LYS A 205 -0.11 -13.19 1.33
C LYS A 205 0.33 -11.88 1.98
N ASP A 206 0.23 -11.81 3.31
CA ASP A 206 0.47 -10.62 4.14
C ASP A 206 -0.40 -9.43 3.69
N ARG A 207 -1.68 -9.65 3.38
CA ARG A 207 -2.61 -8.63 2.86
C ARG A 207 -3.72 -8.31 3.85
N CYS A 208 -4.07 -7.04 3.91
CA CYS A 208 -5.25 -6.55 4.62
C CYS A 208 -5.92 -5.44 3.81
N LEU A 209 -7.21 -5.62 3.52
CA LEU A 209 -8.09 -4.61 2.97
C LEU A 209 -9.06 -4.18 4.08
N PHE A 210 -8.94 -2.94 4.54
CA PHE A 210 -9.81 -2.41 5.58
C PHE A 210 -10.57 -1.17 5.12
N LYS A 211 -11.68 -0.89 5.79
CA LYS A 211 -12.62 0.17 5.43
C LYS A 211 -12.38 1.42 6.25
N CYS A 212 -12.47 2.55 5.57
CA CYS A 212 -12.73 3.87 6.14
C CYS A 212 -13.99 4.46 5.50
N ALA A 213 -14.44 5.62 5.96
CA ALA A 213 -15.58 6.32 5.37
C ALA A 213 -15.37 7.84 5.35
N THR A 214 -15.97 8.48 4.34
CA THR A 214 -16.11 9.94 4.28
C THR A 214 -17.48 10.34 3.73
N CYS A 215 -17.97 11.49 4.16
CA CYS A 215 -19.15 12.16 3.59
C CYS A 215 -18.82 13.58 3.09
N ASP A 216 -17.53 13.90 2.95
CA ASP A 216 -17.07 15.16 2.35
C ASP A 216 -17.18 15.05 0.82
N PRO A 217 -18.07 15.85 0.19
CA PRO A 217 -18.33 15.75 -1.25
C PRO A 217 -17.09 16.09 -2.11
N ASP A 218 -16.23 17.01 -1.66
CA ASP A 218 -15.04 17.40 -2.40
C ASP A 218 -13.98 16.30 -2.34
N LEU A 219 -13.79 15.70 -1.16
CA LEU A 219 -12.92 14.54 -1.02
C LEU A 219 -13.44 13.34 -1.83
N MET A 220 -14.75 13.08 -1.78
CA MET A 220 -15.40 12.00 -2.53
C MET A 220 -15.15 12.14 -4.04
N LYS A 221 -15.41 13.33 -4.59
CA LYS A 221 -15.17 13.63 -6.00
C LYS A 221 -13.69 13.52 -6.38
N ARG A 222 -12.79 14.02 -5.53
CA ARG A 222 -11.33 13.97 -5.76
C ARG A 222 -10.83 12.53 -5.83
N LEU A 223 -11.22 11.68 -4.89
CA LEU A 223 -10.80 10.27 -4.85
C LEU A 223 -11.37 9.49 -6.05
N ASP A 224 -12.66 9.64 -6.35
CA ASP A 224 -13.31 8.97 -7.49
C ASP A 224 -12.68 9.36 -8.83
N THR A 225 -12.42 10.66 -9.03
CA THR A 225 -11.75 11.15 -10.24
C THR A 225 -10.33 10.59 -10.33
N SER A 226 -9.58 10.61 -9.23
CA SER A 226 -8.19 10.12 -9.19
C SER A 226 -8.09 8.64 -9.50
N MET A 227 -8.99 7.83 -8.93
CA MET A 227 -9.02 6.37 -9.15
C MET A 227 -9.34 6.03 -10.62
N LYS A 228 -10.32 6.72 -11.22
CA LYS A 228 -10.66 6.56 -12.65
C LYS A 228 -9.49 6.91 -13.56
N GLN A 229 -8.82 8.03 -13.31
CA GLN A 229 -7.66 8.44 -14.11
C GLN A 229 -6.48 7.47 -13.94
N PHE A 230 -6.23 7.03 -12.71
CA PHE A 230 -5.21 6.02 -12.45
C PHE A 230 -5.50 4.72 -13.20
N GLU A 231 -6.74 4.20 -13.17
CA GLU A 231 -7.12 2.98 -13.89
C GLU A 231 -6.87 3.10 -15.41
N ILE A 232 -7.24 4.23 -16.02
CA ILE A 232 -7.02 4.49 -17.45
C ILE A 232 -5.52 4.48 -17.79
N LEU A 233 -4.72 5.23 -17.02
CA LEU A 233 -3.28 5.34 -17.24
C LEU A 233 -2.55 4.03 -16.96
N TRP A 234 -2.99 3.32 -15.93
CA TRP A 234 -2.49 2.02 -15.55
C TRP A 234 -2.70 1.00 -16.69
N LYS A 235 -3.89 0.95 -17.32
CA LYS A 235 -4.14 0.07 -18.48
C LYS A 235 -3.23 0.41 -19.66
N LYS A 236 -3.00 1.70 -19.92
CA LYS A 236 -2.07 2.14 -20.97
C LYS A 236 -0.62 1.72 -20.67
N ALA A 237 -0.18 1.90 -19.43
CA ALA A 237 1.15 1.47 -18.99
C ALA A 237 1.26 -0.06 -19.08
N TYR A 238 0.25 -0.80 -18.64
CA TYR A 238 0.20 -2.26 -18.74
C TYR A 238 0.43 -2.72 -20.18
N ASN A 239 -0.43 -2.28 -21.10
CA ASN A 239 -0.37 -2.69 -22.50
C ASN A 239 0.95 -2.36 -23.17
N LYS A 240 1.58 -1.23 -22.82
CA LYS A 240 2.86 -0.83 -23.39
C LYS A 240 4.04 -1.67 -22.90
N TYR A 241 4.03 -2.07 -21.63
CA TYR A 241 5.21 -2.67 -20.98
C TYR A 241 5.02 -4.14 -20.58
N LYS A 242 3.88 -4.76 -20.95
CA LYS A 242 3.56 -6.15 -20.54
C LYS A 242 4.55 -7.20 -20.99
N SER A 243 5.04 -7.09 -22.22
CA SER A 243 5.99 -8.02 -22.83
C SER A 243 7.43 -7.86 -22.35
N LEU A 244 7.74 -6.89 -21.49
CA LEU A 244 9.09 -6.73 -20.95
C LEU A 244 9.43 -7.86 -19.99
N ASP A 245 10.65 -8.38 -20.11
CA ASP A 245 11.26 -9.27 -19.13
C ASP A 245 11.22 -8.68 -17.71
N VAL A 246 11.05 -9.53 -16.71
CA VAL A 246 10.97 -9.14 -15.30
C VAL A 246 12.13 -8.22 -14.91
N LYS A 247 13.38 -8.53 -15.28
CA LYS A 247 14.56 -7.73 -14.87
C LYS A 247 14.56 -6.32 -15.46
N ARG A 248 13.77 -6.11 -16.51
CA ARG A 248 13.62 -4.81 -17.18
C ARG A 248 12.41 -4.02 -16.66
N LYS A 249 11.53 -4.63 -15.86
CA LYS A 249 10.33 -3.96 -15.36
C LYS A 249 10.71 -2.94 -14.28
N LEU A 250 10.30 -1.69 -14.51
CA LEU A 250 10.37 -0.62 -13.53
C LEU A 250 9.47 -0.93 -12.34
N ILE A 251 10.01 -0.74 -11.13
CA ILE A 251 9.24 -0.72 -9.90
C ILE A 251 9.26 0.69 -9.33
N CYS A 252 8.07 1.22 -9.11
CA CYS A 252 7.86 2.46 -8.38
C CYS A 252 7.14 2.15 -7.07
N ILE A 253 7.61 2.75 -5.98
CA ILE A 253 6.95 2.68 -4.68
C ILE A 253 6.68 4.11 -4.23
N VAL A 254 5.42 4.40 -3.88
CA VAL A 254 5.08 5.62 -3.17
C VAL A 254 4.76 5.22 -1.74
N SER A 255 5.46 5.80 -0.76
CA SER A 255 5.34 5.38 0.64
C SER A 255 5.65 6.47 1.64
N HIS A 256 5.49 6.16 2.93
CA HIS A 256 5.78 7.01 4.07
C HIS A 256 6.94 6.43 4.90
N PRO A 257 8.20 6.52 4.43
CA PRO A 257 9.35 6.03 5.17
C PRO A 257 9.43 6.71 6.53
N HIS A 258 9.54 5.92 7.59
CA HIS A 258 9.52 6.26 9.02
C HIS A 258 8.23 6.96 9.49
N GLY A 259 7.13 6.83 8.73
CA GLY A 259 5.93 7.64 8.95
C GLY A 259 6.09 9.11 8.52
N HIS A 260 7.20 9.45 7.86
CA HIS A 260 7.48 10.79 7.35
C HIS A 260 6.59 11.14 6.15
N PHE A 261 6.85 12.29 5.55
CA PHE A 261 6.20 12.73 4.32
C PHE A 261 6.27 11.71 3.20
N LYS A 262 5.33 11.82 2.27
CA LYS A 262 5.22 10.93 1.13
C LYS A 262 6.41 11.05 0.19
N MET A 263 7.05 9.93 -0.06
CA MET A 263 8.22 9.82 -0.94
C MET A 263 7.93 8.86 -2.08
N VAL A 264 8.58 9.11 -3.22
CA VAL A 264 8.66 8.23 -4.38
C VAL A 264 10.04 7.58 -4.40
N SER A 265 10.11 6.27 -4.54
CA SER A 265 11.33 5.53 -4.81
C SER A 265 11.18 4.72 -6.09
N ILE A 266 12.28 4.63 -6.84
CA ILE A 266 12.32 4.03 -8.18
C ILE A 266 13.45 3.03 -8.24
N GLY A 267 13.16 1.87 -8.81
CA GLY A 267 14.13 0.81 -9.04
C GLY A 267 13.59 -0.20 -10.04
N HIS A 268 14.10 -1.42 -9.98
CA HIS A 268 13.73 -2.47 -10.93
C HIS A 268 13.47 -3.77 -10.18
N ALA A 269 12.64 -4.62 -10.78
CA ALA A 269 12.54 -6.00 -10.34
C ALA A 269 13.86 -6.73 -10.65
N LEU A 270 14.28 -7.60 -9.74
CA LEU A 270 15.47 -8.44 -9.92
C LEU A 270 15.09 -9.85 -10.36
N LYS A 271 14.03 -10.40 -9.75
CA LYS A 271 13.46 -11.70 -10.08
C LYS A 271 12.06 -11.85 -9.48
N THR A 272 11.35 -12.88 -9.91
CA THR A 272 10.17 -13.40 -9.22
C THR A 272 10.53 -14.70 -8.50
N VAL A 273 9.88 -14.96 -7.38
CA VAL A 273 9.97 -16.23 -6.64
C VAL A 273 8.59 -16.85 -6.61
N LYS A 274 8.41 -17.98 -7.30
CA LYS A 274 7.15 -18.73 -7.31
C LYS A 274 6.91 -19.38 -5.94
N LYS A 275 5.66 -19.37 -5.50
CA LYS A 275 5.15 -20.04 -4.30
C LYS A 275 3.90 -20.83 -4.69
N GLY A 276 4.08 -22.10 -5.01
CA GLY A 276 3.02 -22.91 -5.60
C GLY A 276 2.79 -22.61 -7.08
N LYS A 277 1.60 -22.93 -7.59
CA LYS A 277 1.31 -22.90 -9.04
C LYS A 277 1.05 -21.51 -9.60
N VAL A 278 0.41 -20.64 -8.82
CA VAL A 278 -0.13 -19.36 -9.32
C VAL A 278 0.41 -18.13 -8.59
N TRP A 279 0.99 -18.31 -7.40
CA TRP A 279 1.45 -17.17 -6.59
C TRP A 279 2.94 -16.95 -6.78
N PHE A 280 3.35 -15.69 -6.81
CA PHE A 280 4.76 -15.33 -6.74
C PHE A 280 4.96 -14.02 -5.99
N GLN A 281 6.24 -13.76 -5.74
CA GLN A 281 6.74 -12.59 -5.05
C GLN A 281 7.78 -11.90 -5.93
N PHE A 282 7.76 -10.57 -5.99
CA PHE A 282 8.86 -9.82 -6.57
C PHE A 282 9.96 -9.64 -5.55
N VAL A 283 11.20 -9.84 -6.01
CA VAL A 283 12.41 -9.41 -5.31
C VAL A 283 12.97 -8.21 -6.05
N TYR A 284 13.25 -7.13 -5.35
CA TYR A 284 13.63 -5.85 -5.95
C TYR A 284 14.59 -5.04 -5.08
N SER A 285 15.30 -4.11 -5.72
CA SER A 285 16.25 -3.20 -5.07
C SER A 285 15.67 -1.80 -4.81
N THR A 286 14.44 -1.52 -5.25
CA THR A 286 13.77 -0.23 -5.04
C THR A 286 13.79 0.16 -3.56
N PRO A 287 14.29 1.34 -3.17
CA PRO A 287 14.45 1.74 -1.77
C PRO A 287 13.14 1.71 -0.97
N THR A 288 13.22 1.14 0.22
CA THR A 288 12.16 1.12 1.24
C THR A 288 12.80 1.25 2.62
N CYS A 289 12.06 1.79 3.59
CA CYS A 289 12.49 1.89 4.98
C CYS A 289 11.37 1.37 5.89
N PRO A 290 11.63 1.15 7.20
CA PRO A 290 10.56 1.11 8.20
C PRO A 290 9.51 2.20 7.92
N GLY A 291 8.22 1.91 7.98
CA GLY A 291 7.12 2.76 7.50
C GLY A 291 6.64 2.49 6.07
N SER A 292 7.47 1.86 5.22
CA SER A 292 7.09 1.52 3.84
C SER A 292 6.24 0.25 3.71
N SER A 293 6.14 -0.58 4.74
CA SER A 293 5.29 -1.78 4.72
C SER A 293 3.85 -1.46 4.32
N GLY A 294 3.28 -2.29 3.44
CA GLY A 294 1.94 -2.14 2.89
C GLY A 294 1.81 -1.18 1.71
N ALA A 295 2.89 -0.47 1.34
CA ALA A 295 2.91 0.35 0.13
C ALA A 295 2.68 -0.50 -1.12
N ALA A 296 1.93 0.00 -2.10
CA ALA A 296 1.80 -0.69 -3.38
C ALA A 296 3.16 -0.77 -4.10
N THR A 297 3.54 -1.98 -4.50
CA THR A 297 4.69 -2.25 -5.36
C THR A 297 4.22 -2.14 -6.80
N PHE A 298 4.24 -0.92 -7.35
CA PHE A 298 3.78 -0.68 -8.71
C PHE A 298 4.82 -1.15 -9.72
N VAL A 299 4.65 -2.38 -10.21
CA VAL A 299 5.45 -2.99 -11.27
C VAL A 299 4.85 -2.64 -12.62
N VAL A 300 5.52 -1.77 -13.37
CA VAL A 300 5.01 -1.26 -14.64
C VAL A 300 4.92 -2.40 -15.66
N GLY A 301 3.72 -2.64 -16.21
CA GLY A 301 3.53 -3.70 -17.19
C GLY A 301 3.29 -5.09 -16.61
N HIS A 302 2.94 -5.26 -15.34
CA HIS A 302 2.92 -6.60 -14.76
C HIS A 302 1.57 -7.33 -14.79
N THR A 303 0.55 -6.81 -14.13
CA THR A 303 -0.76 -7.51 -13.98
C THR A 303 -1.81 -6.91 -14.90
N GLU A 304 -2.80 -7.70 -15.33
CA GLU A 304 -4.02 -7.22 -16.03
C GLU A 304 -5.11 -6.75 -15.07
N ASN A 305 -4.97 -7.09 -13.79
CA ASN A 305 -5.95 -6.72 -12.79
C ASN A 305 -5.44 -5.62 -11.86
N PHE A 306 -5.98 -4.43 -12.07
CA PHE A 306 -5.72 -3.23 -11.29
C PHE A 306 -5.81 -3.39 -9.75
N PHE A 307 -6.71 -4.26 -9.27
CA PHE A 307 -6.98 -4.46 -7.84
C PHE A 307 -5.99 -5.42 -7.17
N TYR A 308 -5.15 -6.10 -7.94
CA TYR A 308 -4.28 -7.16 -7.45
C TYR A 308 -2.81 -6.81 -7.60
N GLN A 309 -2.51 -5.53 -7.38
CA GLN A 309 -1.14 -5.08 -7.25
C GLN A 309 -0.49 -5.73 -6.03
N HIS A 310 0.79 -6.03 -6.17
CA HIS A 310 1.65 -6.41 -5.07
C HIS A 310 1.77 -5.26 -4.06
N ILE A 311 1.99 -5.60 -2.81
CA ILE A 311 2.33 -4.66 -1.73
C ILE A 311 3.72 -4.96 -1.21
N HIS A 312 4.43 -3.98 -0.66
CA HIS A 312 5.70 -4.25 0.02
C HIS A 312 5.43 -4.95 1.35
N SER A 313 6.05 -6.11 1.56
CA SER A 313 5.84 -6.94 2.76
C SER A 313 7.04 -6.86 3.71
N HIS A 314 8.22 -7.22 3.22
CA HIS A 314 9.41 -7.29 4.06
C HIS A 314 10.69 -6.99 3.29
N SER A 315 11.78 -6.81 4.03
CA SER A 315 13.15 -6.76 3.52
C SER A 315 14.00 -7.89 4.10
N ASN A 316 15.01 -8.31 3.35
CA ASN A 316 16.01 -9.29 3.76
C ASN A 316 17.32 -9.00 3.01
N ASN A 317 18.45 -8.84 3.72
CA ASN A 317 19.78 -8.61 3.15
C ASN A 317 19.84 -7.51 2.07
N ASN A 318 19.28 -6.33 2.38
CA ASN A 318 19.18 -5.17 1.47
C ASN A 318 18.33 -5.40 0.21
N LEU A 319 17.66 -6.55 0.09
CA LEU A 319 16.64 -6.81 -0.92
C LEU A 319 15.27 -6.61 -0.30
N ASN A 320 14.33 -6.15 -1.12
CA ASN A 320 12.96 -5.92 -0.73
C ASN A 320 12.06 -6.90 -1.46
N TYR A 321 10.99 -7.29 -0.78
CA TYR A 321 10.10 -8.34 -1.21
C TYR A 321 8.66 -7.83 -1.16
N SER A 322 7.89 -8.17 -2.18
CA SER A 322 6.45 -7.91 -2.16
C SER A 322 5.69 -8.94 -1.30
N GLY A 323 4.41 -8.76 -1.05
CA GLY A 323 3.50 -9.83 -0.67
C GLY A 323 3.20 -10.73 -1.87
N LEU A 324 2.63 -11.90 -1.60
CA LEU A 324 2.20 -12.82 -2.65
C LEU A 324 1.01 -12.25 -3.42
N ALA A 325 1.10 -12.31 -4.73
CA ALA A 325 0.00 -12.03 -5.64
C ALA A 325 0.16 -12.88 -6.91
N TRP A 326 -0.77 -12.68 -7.85
CA TRP A 326 -0.84 -13.37 -9.13
C TRP A 326 -0.26 -12.56 -10.28
#